data_AF-A0A2E7DR98-F1
#
_entry.id   AF-A0A2E7DR98-F1
#
_cell.length_a   1.000
_cell.length_b   1.000
_cell.length_c   1.000
_cell.angle_alpha   90.00
_cell.angle_beta   90.00
_cell.angle_gamma   90.00
#
_symmetry.space_group_name_H-M   'P 1'
#
loop_
_entity.id
_entity.type
_entity.pdbx_description
1 polymer ?
#
loop_
_entity_poly.entity_id
_entity_poly.type
_entity_poly.pdbx_seq_one_letter_code
_entity_poly.pdbx_strand_id
1 'polypeptide(L)'
;MRTVITPLVFLLPILLMPQSHAQEEWLNMEEVWLQEVMPLADSFSDKQGNPPVYLAYRSNKDDSRTLEGYIFTTPDLPPEEVGYSGPIDLLVGMNLLGEITGLKVLHYFESYKYVRGDFISDSDFPEQFIGKSITEEFRMRNDIDGISRATISSWALARGLRNASRRVAMAYLPGSSFAIEASAEIQALQTLQNQNWNDYIQHGFVKEFSVPIPNEADLNFSVAYMGHYRLGELLIGGSDYSNSDRTASEMIEDGHMLLLGLNGNTPRLQQMRLGTMQDHVLYPNRGERVVFAGTAKAGKIAGHAKFAVAMFMHPDIDITKPFSVIYDTSEIRGQFSEYAGVEYQVPLDVLSLVMGIPSQRANPFIKTLIYIILISLILILLFLNLPRIKASLTGP
;
A
#
# COMPACT_ATOMS: atom_id res chain seq x y z
N MET A 1 67.28 60.17 4.25
CA MET A 1 65.91 59.95 4.78
C MET A 1 65.35 58.70 4.12
N ARG A 2 65.37 57.56 4.82
CA ARG A 2 64.82 56.28 4.33
C ARG A 2 63.45 56.09 4.97
N THR A 3 62.41 56.08 4.15
CA THR A 3 61.03 55.77 4.50
C THR A 3 60.91 54.29 4.85
N VAL A 4 60.40 54.01 6.05
CA VAL A 4 60.08 52.66 6.54
C VAL A 4 58.66 52.34 6.10
N ILE A 5 58.47 51.24 5.37
CA ILE A 5 57.17 50.73 4.95
C ILE A 5 56.72 49.71 6.00
N THR A 6 55.66 50.02 6.73
CA THR A 6 54.94 49.08 7.63
C THR A 6 54.07 48.14 6.79
N PRO A 7 54.03 46.82 7.07
CA PRO A 7 53.08 45.92 6.43
C PRO A 7 51.74 46.03 7.14
N LEU A 8 50.70 46.38 6.38
CA LEU A 8 49.31 46.39 6.83
C LEU A 8 48.79 44.95 6.88
N VAL A 9 48.60 44.42 8.08
CA VAL A 9 47.94 43.11 8.31
C VAL A 9 46.45 43.29 8.03
N PHE A 10 45.95 42.73 6.92
CA PHE A 10 44.52 42.61 6.67
C PHE A 10 43.96 41.49 7.54
N LEU A 11 43.23 41.85 8.60
CA LEU A 11 42.39 40.93 9.35
C LEU A 11 41.12 40.68 8.51
N LEU A 12 41.02 39.48 7.93
CA LEU A 12 39.84 39.04 7.20
C LEU A 12 38.71 38.80 8.22
N PRO A 13 37.54 39.44 8.11
CA PRO A 13 36.43 39.11 8.98
C PRO A 13 35.92 37.73 8.55
N ILE A 14 35.99 36.76 9.46
CA ILE A 14 35.25 35.51 9.34
C ILE A 14 33.77 35.91 9.38
N LEU A 15 33.12 35.94 8.22
CA LEU A 15 31.66 35.95 8.15
C LEU A 15 31.19 34.66 8.85
N LEU A 16 30.70 34.78 10.08
CA LEU A 16 29.78 33.79 10.63
C LEU A 16 28.57 33.80 9.70
N MET A 17 28.52 32.84 8.78
CA MET A 17 27.27 32.53 8.11
C MET A 17 26.28 32.08 9.19
N PRO A 18 25.06 32.63 9.23
CA PRO A 18 24.03 32.12 10.13
C PRO A 18 23.83 30.64 9.80
N GLN A 19 24.14 29.79 10.77
CA GLN A 19 23.80 28.38 10.72
C GLN A 19 22.28 28.31 10.53
N SER A 20 21.83 27.58 9.51
CA SER A 20 20.43 27.44 9.14
C SER A 20 19.61 26.87 10.30
N HIS A 21 18.72 27.69 10.88
CA HIS A 21 17.75 27.28 11.90
C HIS A 21 16.59 26.40 11.36
N ALA A 22 16.57 26.09 10.06
CA ALA A 22 15.50 25.32 9.43
C ALA A 22 15.49 23.81 9.78
N GLN A 23 16.50 23.30 10.47
CA GLN A 23 16.61 21.87 10.82
C GLN A 23 15.93 21.52 12.16
N GLU A 24 15.50 22.52 12.97
CA GLU A 24 14.96 22.30 14.33
C GLU A 24 13.48 22.70 14.51
N GLU A 25 12.82 23.26 13.49
CA GLU A 25 11.45 23.78 13.61
C GLU A 25 10.39 22.70 13.90
N TRP A 26 10.50 21.46 13.40
CA TRP A 26 9.49 20.41 13.68
C TRP A 26 9.73 19.64 14.97
N LEU A 27 10.86 19.87 15.66
CA LEU A 27 11.06 19.35 17.01
C LEU A 27 10.24 20.13 18.04
N ASN A 28 9.89 21.38 17.73
CA ASN A 28 9.07 22.26 18.56
C ASN A 28 7.76 22.58 17.83
N MET A 29 6.82 21.64 17.84
CA MET A 29 5.53 21.80 17.18
C MET A 29 4.75 22.99 17.76
N GLU A 30 4.33 23.93 16.90
CA GLU A 30 3.46 25.02 17.32
C GLU A 30 2.03 24.51 17.53
N GLU A 31 1.38 24.92 18.62
CA GLU A 31 -0.02 24.54 18.90
C GLU A 31 -0.97 25.00 17.77
N VAL A 32 -0.63 26.10 17.10
CA VAL A 32 -1.37 26.59 15.91
C VAL A 32 -1.40 25.52 14.80
N TRP A 33 -0.31 24.78 14.58
CA TRP A 33 -0.26 23.75 13.55
C TRP A 33 -1.07 22.50 13.95
N LEU A 34 -1.11 22.19 15.24
CA LEU A 34 -2.00 21.13 15.76
C LEU A 34 -3.47 21.50 15.53
N GLN A 35 -3.83 22.77 15.77
CA GLN A 35 -5.17 23.30 15.49
C GLN A 35 -5.51 23.29 14.00
N GLU A 36 -4.55 23.62 13.12
CA GLU A 36 -4.76 23.60 11.66
C GLU A 36 -5.17 22.20 11.17
N VAL A 37 -4.52 21.14 11.67
CA VAL A 37 -4.83 19.77 11.22
C VAL A 37 -5.99 19.12 11.96
N MET A 38 -6.37 19.63 13.14
CA MET A 38 -7.52 19.20 13.94
C MET A 38 -8.40 20.41 14.32
N PRO A 39 -9.07 21.05 13.36
CA PRO A 39 -9.74 22.35 13.57
C PRO A 39 -10.93 22.29 14.55
N LEU A 40 -11.46 21.11 14.84
CA LEU A 40 -12.58 20.91 15.76
C LEU A 40 -12.15 20.59 17.21
N ALA A 41 -10.85 20.46 17.47
CA ALA A 41 -10.32 20.28 18.81
C ALA A 41 -10.17 21.64 19.53
N ASP A 42 -10.25 21.62 20.85
CA ASP A 42 -10.07 22.78 21.72
C ASP A 42 -8.77 22.72 22.52
N SER A 43 -8.13 21.54 22.61
CA SER A 43 -6.86 21.35 23.32
C SER A 43 -6.13 20.09 22.87
N PHE A 44 -4.82 20.04 23.10
CA PHE A 44 -3.94 18.93 22.70
C PHE A 44 -3.14 18.39 23.89
N SER A 45 -2.79 17.10 23.87
CA SER A 45 -1.80 16.54 24.81
C SER A 45 -0.37 16.80 24.34
N ASP A 46 0.62 16.47 25.16
CA ASP A 46 1.99 16.22 24.67
C ASP A 46 2.04 14.98 23.77
N LYS A 47 3.09 14.87 22.96
CA LYS A 47 3.34 13.71 22.09
C LYS A 47 3.63 12.47 22.92
N GLN A 48 2.91 11.38 22.68
CA GLN A 48 3.00 10.15 23.49
C GLN A 48 2.60 8.89 22.74
N GLY A 49 2.87 7.72 23.34
CA GLY A 49 2.48 6.41 22.82
C GLY A 49 3.40 5.84 21.73
N ASN A 50 2.97 4.77 21.08
CA ASN A 50 3.69 4.08 20.00
C ASN A 50 2.73 3.51 18.94
N PRO A 51 2.72 4.01 17.68
CA PRO A 51 3.52 5.14 17.19
C PRO A 51 3.18 6.44 17.95
N PRO A 52 4.13 7.39 18.07
CA PRO A 52 3.92 8.62 18.84
C PRO A 52 2.85 9.52 18.20
N VAL A 53 1.91 10.01 19.03
CA VAL A 53 0.78 10.85 18.63
C VAL A 53 0.53 11.97 19.65
N TYR A 54 -0.03 13.08 19.19
CA TYR A 54 -0.75 14.02 20.05
C TYR A 54 -2.22 13.62 20.10
N LEU A 55 -2.84 13.72 21.27
CA LEU A 55 -4.28 13.52 21.44
C LEU A 55 -4.99 14.87 21.31
N ALA A 56 -5.99 14.93 20.45
CA ALA A 56 -6.79 16.11 20.23
C ALA A 56 -8.14 15.97 20.95
N TYR A 57 -8.51 16.96 21.76
CA TYR A 57 -9.70 16.90 22.62
C TYR A 57 -10.68 18.02 22.32
N ARG A 58 -11.97 17.70 22.39
CA ARG A 58 -13.07 18.65 22.42
C ARG A 58 -13.56 18.84 23.86
N SER A 59 -13.84 20.07 24.24
CA SER A 59 -14.38 20.43 25.55
C SER A 59 -15.90 20.25 25.58
N ASN A 60 -16.41 19.63 26.64
CA ASN A 60 -17.83 19.46 26.88
C ASN A 60 -18.38 20.57 27.78
N LYS A 61 -19.71 20.69 27.83
CA LYS A 61 -20.40 21.70 28.66
C LYS A 61 -20.19 21.52 30.16
N ASP A 62 -19.73 20.34 30.59
CA ASP A 62 -19.49 19.97 31.98
C ASP A 62 -18.00 20.04 32.37
N ASP A 63 -17.18 20.78 31.60
CA ASP A 63 -15.73 20.88 31.71
C ASP A 63 -14.97 19.55 31.53
N SER A 64 -15.65 18.46 31.16
CA SER A 64 -14.98 17.23 30.73
C SER A 64 -14.44 17.37 29.30
N ARG A 65 -13.51 16.48 28.92
CA ARG A 65 -12.93 16.45 27.58
C ARG A 65 -13.21 15.12 26.92
N THR A 66 -13.60 15.15 25.65
CA THR A 66 -13.75 13.96 24.80
C THR A 66 -12.64 13.92 23.77
N LEU A 67 -12.04 12.76 23.59
CA LEU A 67 -11.08 12.54 22.51
C LEU A 67 -11.78 12.71 21.16
N GLU A 68 -11.23 13.57 20.31
CA GLU A 68 -11.73 13.87 18.97
C GLU A 68 -10.91 13.14 17.89
N GLY A 69 -9.63 12.93 18.16
CA GLY A 69 -8.73 12.28 17.21
C GLY A 69 -7.26 12.31 17.62
N TYR A 70 -6.42 11.97 16.65
CA TYR A 70 -4.98 11.82 16.80
C TYR A 70 -4.25 12.70 15.80
N ILE A 71 -3.12 13.25 16.22
CA ILE A 71 -2.20 13.98 15.35
C ILE A 71 -0.85 13.28 15.37
N PHE A 72 -0.23 13.11 14.21
CA PHE A 72 1.05 12.42 14.08
C PHE A 72 1.89 12.98 12.94
N THR A 73 3.15 12.58 12.89
CA THR A 73 4.11 13.05 11.89
C THR A 73 4.67 11.89 11.09
N THR A 74 4.72 11.98 9.76
CA THR A 74 5.23 10.87 8.92
C THR A 74 6.66 10.40 9.27
N PRO A 75 7.60 11.24 9.72
CA PRO A 75 8.96 10.79 10.09
C PRO A 75 9.02 9.85 11.29
N ASP A 76 8.03 9.93 12.18
CA ASP A 76 7.93 9.02 13.32
C ASP A 76 7.42 7.63 12.90
N LEU A 77 7.08 7.46 11.63
CA LEU A 77 6.44 6.29 11.08
C LEU A 77 7.22 5.65 9.93
N PRO A 78 8.50 5.25 10.13
CA PRO A 78 9.30 4.66 9.06
C PRO A 78 8.74 3.32 8.54
N PRO A 79 9.05 2.93 7.29
CA PRO A 79 9.89 3.68 6.34
C PRO A 79 9.16 4.88 5.71
N GLU A 80 9.89 5.97 5.52
CA GLU A 80 9.41 7.15 4.80
C GLU A 80 9.41 6.90 3.30
N GLU A 81 8.41 7.43 2.60
CA GLU A 81 8.39 7.47 1.15
C GLU A 81 9.22 8.67 0.66
N VAL A 82 10.05 8.43 -0.35
CA VAL A 82 10.99 9.42 -0.85
C VAL A 82 10.43 10.08 -2.10
N GLY A 83 10.31 11.41 -2.06
CA GLY A 83 10.00 12.25 -3.22
C GLY A 83 11.16 12.31 -4.21
N TYR A 84 11.20 13.35 -5.04
CA TYR A 84 12.21 13.42 -6.09
C TYR A 84 13.62 13.67 -5.52
N SER A 85 13.73 14.46 -4.44
CA SER A 85 15.03 14.75 -3.81
C SER A 85 15.15 14.30 -2.34
N GLY A 86 14.07 13.88 -1.69
CA GLY A 86 14.07 13.48 -0.29
C GLY A 86 12.66 13.16 0.24
N PRO A 87 12.54 12.74 1.51
CA PRO A 87 11.25 12.55 2.15
C PRO A 87 10.45 13.87 2.25
N ILE A 88 9.14 13.72 2.38
CA ILE A 88 8.18 14.81 2.58
C ILE A 88 7.53 14.59 3.94
N ASP A 89 7.87 15.46 4.88
CA ASP A 89 7.47 15.36 6.27
C ASP A 89 6.13 16.06 6.45
N LEU A 90 5.16 15.33 6.98
CA LEU A 90 3.79 15.79 7.13
C LEU A 90 3.40 15.76 8.60
N LEU A 91 2.63 16.75 9.02
CA LEU A 91 1.77 16.70 10.19
C LEU A 91 0.36 16.35 9.73
N VAL A 92 -0.22 15.33 10.34
CA VAL A 92 -1.50 14.76 9.89
C VAL A 92 -2.46 14.73 11.06
N GLY A 93 -3.68 15.25 10.86
CA GLY A 93 -4.80 15.07 11.77
C GLY A 93 -5.72 13.96 11.27
N MET A 94 -6.17 13.09 12.18
CA MET A 94 -7.08 12.00 11.88
C MET A 94 -8.13 11.85 12.99
N ASN A 95 -9.41 11.81 12.62
CA ASN A 95 -10.49 11.64 13.58
C ASN A 95 -10.65 10.17 14.02
N LEU A 96 -11.55 9.91 14.97
CA LEU A 96 -11.82 8.56 15.48
C LEU A 96 -12.49 7.61 14.47
N LEU A 97 -12.99 8.13 13.35
CA LEU A 97 -13.53 7.34 12.24
C LEU A 97 -12.45 6.91 11.24
N GLY A 98 -11.21 7.39 11.41
CA GLY A 98 -10.13 7.15 10.46
C GLY A 98 -10.24 8.02 9.21
N GLU A 99 -10.81 9.22 9.33
CA GLU A 99 -10.84 10.21 8.25
C GLU A 99 -9.77 11.27 8.51
N ILE A 100 -9.09 11.71 7.45
CA ILE A 100 -8.09 12.76 7.53
C ILE A 100 -8.80 14.10 7.75
N THR A 101 -8.48 14.81 8.83
CA THR A 101 -9.11 16.10 9.18
C THR A 101 -8.31 17.30 8.68
N GLY A 102 -7.02 17.10 8.41
CA GLY A 102 -6.13 18.14 7.91
C GLY A 102 -4.70 17.63 7.73
N LEU A 103 -3.95 18.35 6.90
CA LEU A 103 -2.58 18.06 6.53
C LEU A 103 -1.74 19.34 6.55
N LYS A 104 -0.54 19.29 7.11
CA LYS A 104 0.45 20.36 6.99
C LYS A 104 1.79 19.79 6.56
N VAL A 105 2.40 20.37 5.53
CA VAL A 105 3.77 20.03 5.14
C VAL A 105 4.73 20.70 6.11
N LEU A 106 5.52 19.89 6.81
CA LEU A 106 6.48 20.33 7.82
C LEU A 106 7.79 20.74 7.15
N HIS A 107 8.49 19.79 6.50
CA HIS A 107 9.27 20.15 5.33
C HIS A 107 9.48 19.05 4.32
N TYR A 108 10.12 19.47 3.25
CA TYR A 108 10.57 18.63 2.19
C TYR A 108 11.75 19.29 1.49
N PHE A 109 12.66 18.46 1.01
CA PHE A 109 13.75 18.88 0.14
C PHE A 109 13.44 18.44 -1.28
N GLU A 110 13.26 19.42 -2.18
CA GLU A 110 12.88 19.20 -3.56
C GLU A 110 13.63 20.20 -4.45
N SER A 111 14.35 19.70 -5.45
CA SER A 111 15.02 20.57 -6.43
C SER A 111 14.05 21.55 -7.12
N TYR A 112 12.78 21.17 -7.23
CA TYR A 112 11.74 21.98 -7.87
C TYR A 112 11.34 23.20 -7.03
N LYS A 113 11.55 23.15 -5.71
CA LYS A 113 11.27 24.26 -4.78
C LYS A 113 12.10 25.51 -5.11
N TYR A 114 13.33 25.34 -5.59
CA TYR A 114 14.21 26.45 -5.99
C TYR A 114 13.67 27.27 -7.17
N VAL A 115 12.80 26.68 -8.00
CA VAL A 115 12.27 27.33 -9.20
C VAL A 115 10.83 27.79 -9.00
N ARG A 116 10.04 27.09 -8.17
CA ARG A 116 8.59 27.31 -8.03
C ARG A 116 8.10 27.74 -6.65
N GLY A 117 8.96 27.83 -5.64
CA GLY A 117 8.50 28.09 -4.27
C GLY A 117 7.85 26.85 -3.66
N ASP A 118 6.96 27.05 -2.68
CA ASP A 118 6.31 25.96 -1.95
C ASP A 118 5.18 25.34 -2.78
N PHE A 119 5.53 24.69 -3.89
CA PHE A 119 4.55 24.20 -4.87
C PHE A 119 3.56 23.17 -4.33
N ILE A 120 3.82 22.57 -3.15
CA ILE A 120 2.89 21.64 -2.52
C ILE A 120 1.85 22.45 -1.75
N SER A 121 2.28 23.34 -0.86
CA SER A 121 1.39 24.20 -0.06
C SER A 121 0.67 25.27 -0.90
N ASP A 122 1.26 25.69 -2.01
CA ASP A 122 0.69 26.68 -2.95
C ASP A 122 -0.32 26.06 -3.94
N SER A 123 -0.59 24.76 -3.83
CA SER A 123 -1.52 24.02 -4.68
C SER A 123 -2.69 23.47 -3.87
N ASP A 124 -3.82 23.17 -4.52
CA ASP A 124 -4.97 22.51 -3.88
C ASP A 124 -4.73 21.00 -3.63
N PHE A 125 -3.46 20.55 -3.62
CA PHE A 125 -3.11 19.14 -3.51
C PHE A 125 -3.35 18.56 -2.11
N PRO A 126 -2.89 19.20 -1.01
CA PRO A 126 -3.20 18.75 0.35
C PRO A 126 -4.70 18.64 0.66
N GLU A 127 -5.51 19.55 0.12
CA GLU A 127 -6.94 19.68 0.40
C GLU A 127 -7.73 18.46 -0.10
N GLN A 128 -7.25 17.79 -1.16
CA GLN A 128 -7.87 16.57 -1.69
C GLN A 128 -7.92 15.42 -0.68
N PHE A 129 -7.07 15.43 0.34
CA PHE A 129 -7.03 14.39 1.38
C PHE A 129 -8.03 14.64 2.51
N ILE A 130 -8.50 15.87 2.70
CA ILE A 130 -9.38 16.23 3.81
C ILE A 130 -10.74 15.54 3.64
N GLY A 131 -11.19 14.84 4.68
CA GLY A 131 -12.42 14.05 4.71
C GLY A 131 -12.29 12.66 4.08
N LYS A 132 -11.16 12.32 3.44
CA LYS A 132 -10.95 10.98 2.90
C LYS A 132 -10.71 9.97 4.02
N SER A 133 -11.22 8.76 3.81
CA SER A 133 -10.99 7.66 4.75
C SER A 133 -9.64 7.00 4.50
N ILE A 134 -8.96 6.58 5.56
CA ILE A 134 -7.74 5.78 5.46
C ILE A 134 -7.96 4.40 4.82
N THR A 135 -9.20 3.95 4.64
CA THR A 135 -9.52 2.72 3.90
C THR A 135 -9.36 2.90 2.39
N GLU A 136 -9.36 4.15 1.89
CA GLU A 136 -9.07 4.45 0.49
C GLU A 136 -7.59 4.19 0.14
N GLU A 137 -7.29 4.04 -1.15
CA GLU A 137 -5.95 3.66 -1.63
C GLU A 137 -5.04 4.87 -1.94
N PHE A 138 -5.60 6.08 -2.02
CA PHE A 138 -4.89 7.33 -2.34
C PHE A 138 -4.01 7.20 -3.60
N ARG A 139 -4.52 6.50 -4.61
CA ARG A 139 -3.82 6.28 -5.88
C ARG A 139 -3.81 7.56 -6.70
N MET A 140 -2.62 7.91 -7.19
CA MET A 140 -2.44 9.01 -8.13
C MET A 140 -3.30 8.77 -9.38
N ARG A 141 -3.91 9.83 -9.92
CA ARG A 141 -4.73 9.84 -11.15
C ARG A 141 -6.04 9.04 -11.07
N ASN A 142 -6.29 8.33 -9.98
CA ASN A 142 -7.56 7.65 -9.72
C ASN A 142 -8.29 8.30 -8.54
N ASP A 143 -7.63 8.34 -7.38
CA ASP A 143 -8.20 8.85 -6.14
C ASP A 143 -7.74 10.29 -5.83
N ILE A 144 -6.55 10.67 -6.33
CA ILE A 144 -5.87 11.96 -6.07
C ILE A 144 -5.26 12.50 -7.37
N ASP A 145 -5.56 13.75 -7.71
CA ASP A 145 -4.95 14.47 -8.81
C ASP A 145 -3.54 14.94 -8.42
N GLY A 146 -2.54 14.57 -9.21
CA GLY A 146 -1.14 14.95 -8.95
C GLY A 146 -0.79 16.37 -9.37
N ILE A 147 0.25 16.91 -8.73
CA ILE A 147 0.79 18.22 -9.10
C ILE A 147 1.54 18.07 -10.43
N SER A 148 1.14 18.89 -11.41
CA SER A 148 1.77 18.90 -12.73
C SER A 148 3.29 19.09 -12.63
N ARG A 149 4.04 18.15 -13.21
CA ARG A 149 5.52 18.09 -13.21
C ARG A 149 6.16 17.79 -11.84
N ALA A 150 5.39 17.38 -10.84
CA ALA A 150 5.87 16.91 -9.55
C ALA A 150 5.26 15.55 -9.17
N THR A 151 5.09 14.66 -10.17
CA THR A 151 4.44 13.35 -10.02
C THR A 151 5.08 12.49 -8.93
N ILE A 152 6.42 12.45 -8.87
CA ILE A 152 7.15 11.68 -7.86
C ILE A 152 6.89 12.22 -6.45
N SER A 153 6.92 13.55 -6.29
CA SER A 153 6.66 14.21 -5.00
C SER A 153 5.21 14.01 -4.56
N SER A 154 4.25 14.16 -5.47
CA SER A 154 2.83 13.88 -5.20
C SER A 154 2.59 12.43 -4.80
N TRP A 155 3.19 11.48 -5.51
CA TRP A 155 3.10 10.05 -5.18
C TRP A 155 3.67 9.75 -3.78
N ALA A 156 4.85 10.30 -3.46
CA ALA A 156 5.50 10.07 -2.17
C ALA A 156 4.67 10.63 -1.01
N LEU A 157 4.12 11.84 -1.15
CA LEU A 157 3.23 12.43 -0.15
C LEU A 157 1.96 11.58 0.04
N ALA A 158 1.26 11.24 -1.04
CA ALA A 158 0.02 10.46 -0.98
C ALA A 158 0.24 9.08 -0.31
N ARG A 159 1.29 8.37 -0.74
CA ARG A 159 1.64 7.05 -0.21
C ARG A 159 2.13 7.13 1.25
N GLY A 160 2.96 8.10 1.58
CA GLY A 160 3.47 8.33 2.93
C GLY A 160 2.34 8.66 3.92
N LEU A 161 1.43 9.56 3.53
CA LEU A 161 0.23 9.90 4.28
C LEU A 161 -0.63 8.66 4.55
N ARG A 162 -0.93 7.88 3.51
CA ARG A 162 -1.71 6.64 3.65
C ARG A 162 -1.06 5.65 4.61
N ASN A 163 0.22 5.37 4.42
CA ASN A 163 0.94 4.37 5.20
C ASN A 163 1.04 4.78 6.68
N ALA A 164 1.37 6.04 6.95
CA ALA A 164 1.44 6.56 8.31
C ALA A 164 0.06 6.53 9.00
N SER A 165 -0.99 7.02 8.34
CA SER A 165 -2.34 7.07 8.91
C SER A 165 -2.86 5.68 9.27
N ARG A 166 -2.67 4.70 8.38
CA ARG A 166 -3.05 3.31 8.65
C ARG A 166 -2.29 2.71 9.83
N ARG A 167 -1.00 3.01 10.00
CA ARG A 167 -0.20 2.54 11.14
C ARG A 167 -0.69 3.13 12.46
N VAL A 168 -1.07 4.41 12.48
CA VAL A 168 -1.68 5.04 13.67
C VAL A 168 -3.04 4.42 13.97
N ALA A 169 -3.90 4.29 12.97
CA ALA A 169 -5.22 3.71 13.16
C ALA A 169 -5.18 2.27 13.68
N MET A 170 -4.22 1.45 13.22
CA MET A 170 -4.04 0.08 13.76
C MET A 170 -3.71 0.07 15.25
N ALA A 171 -2.95 1.04 15.74
CA ALA A 171 -2.56 1.11 17.14
C ALA A 171 -3.64 1.74 18.03
N TYR A 172 -4.38 2.72 17.51
CA TYR A 172 -5.23 3.59 18.33
C TYR A 172 -6.73 3.51 18.06
N LEU A 173 -7.17 2.85 16.98
CA LEU A 173 -8.59 2.67 16.66
C LEU A 173 -9.03 1.18 16.67
N PRO A 174 -8.73 0.36 17.71
CA PRO A 174 -8.89 -1.09 17.69
C PRO A 174 -10.32 -1.66 17.58
N GLY A 175 -11.34 -0.81 17.37
CA GLY A 175 -12.73 -1.22 17.17
C GLY A 175 -13.40 -0.58 15.95
N SER A 176 -12.66 0.17 15.13
CA SER A 176 -13.19 0.72 13.88
C SER A 176 -13.38 -0.38 12.83
N SER A 177 -14.22 -0.13 11.82
CA SER A 177 -14.33 -0.99 10.63
C SER A 177 -12.95 -1.24 10.01
N PHE A 178 -12.14 -0.17 9.91
CA PHE A 178 -10.74 -0.26 9.47
C PHE A 178 -9.92 -1.24 10.32
N ALA A 179 -9.99 -1.19 11.66
CA ALA A 179 -9.20 -2.09 12.48
C ALA A 179 -9.62 -3.57 12.34
N ILE A 180 -10.90 -3.83 12.09
CA ILE A 180 -11.41 -5.18 11.80
C ILE A 180 -10.86 -5.68 10.46
N GLU A 181 -10.95 -4.87 9.41
CA GLU A 181 -10.41 -5.17 8.07
C GLU A 181 -8.89 -5.35 8.12
N ALA A 182 -8.19 -4.41 8.75
CA ALA A 182 -6.75 -4.46 8.99
C ALA A 182 -6.34 -5.71 9.76
N SER A 183 -7.12 -6.14 10.76
CA SER A 183 -6.85 -7.37 11.51
C SER A 183 -6.97 -8.61 10.62
N ALA A 184 -7.99 -8.66 9.75
CA ALA A 184 -8.15 -9.74 8.79
C ALA A 184 -7.02 -9.74 7.74
N GLU A 185 -6.66 -8.57 7.23
CA GLU A 185 -5.50 -8.36 6.35
C GLU A 185 -4.20 -8.84 7.03
N ILE A 186 -3.95 -8.45 8.28
CA ILE A 186 -2.76 -8.86 9.05
C ILE A 186 -2.72 -10.38 9.20
N GLN A 187 -3.84 -11.02 9.53
CA GLN A 187 -3.91 -12.48 9.63
C GLN A 187 -3.64 -13.18 8.29
N ALA A 188 -4.20 -12.67 7.19
CA ALA A 188 -3.93 -13.18 5.85
C ALA A 188 -2.45 -13.02 5.48
N LEU A 189 -1.88 -11.83 5.70
CA LEU A 189 -0.46 -11.56 5.46
C LEU A 189 0.46 -12.39 6.33
N GLN A 190 0.14 -12.62 7.61
CA GLN A 190 0.90 -13.51 8.49
C GLN A 190 0.88 -14.96 7.97
N THR A 191 -0.28 -15.41 7.48
CA THR A 191 -0.41 -16.75 6.88
C THR A 191 0.46 -16.90 5.63
N LEU A 192 0.52 -15.87 4.78
CA LEU A 192 1.40 -15.84 3.62
C LEU A 192 2.87 -15.72 4.05
N GLN A 193 3.18 -14.87 5.01
CA GLN A 193 4.53 -14.67 5.53
C GLN A 193 5.14 -15.93 6.13
N ASN A 194 4.32 -16.80 6.73
CA ASN A 194 4.77 -18.08 7.29
C ASN A 194 5.03 -19.16 6.22
N GLN A 195 4.58 -18.95 4.98
CA GLN A 195 4.84 -19.85 3.86
C GLN A 195 6.17 -19.52 3.17
N ASN A 196 6.84 -20.53 2.64
CA ASN A 196 8.01 -20.38 1.78
C ASN A 196 7.60 -20.37 0.29
N TRP A 197 8.56 -20.14 -0.62
CA TRP A 197 8.28 -20.07 -2.05
C TRP A 197 7.71 -21.37 -2.64
N ASN A 198 8.17 -22.53 -2.17
CA ASN A 198 7.63 -23.82 -2.62
C ASN A 198 6.19 -24.01 -2.16
N ASP A 199 5.83 -23.56 -0.95
CA ASP A 199 4.45 -23.57 -0.47
C ASP A 199 3.57 -22.69 -1.38
N TYR A 200 4.07 -21.53 -1.81
CA TYR A 200 3.35 -20.67 -2.75
C TYR A 200 3.10 -21.35 -4.09
N ILE A 201 4.07 -22.09 -4.63
CA ILE A 201 3.90 -22.88 -5.86
C ILE A 201 2.86 -23.99 -5.63
N GLN A 202 3.00 -24.74 -4.53
CA GLN A 202 2.13 -25.86 -4.19
C GLN A 202 0.66 -25.42 -4.03
N HIS A 203 0.43 -24.27 -3.41
CA HIS A 203 -0.91 -23.71 -3.21
C HIS A 203 -1.39 -22.84 -4.37
N GLY A 204 -0.59 -22.69 -5.43
CA GLY A 204 -0.96 -21.97 -6.65
C GLY A 204 -0.97 -20.44 -6.51
N PHE A 205 -0.42 -19.89 -5.41
CA PHE A 205 -0.19 -18.45 -5.32
C PHE A 205 0.90 -17.99 -6.30
N VAL A 206 1.94 -18.81 -6.46
CA VAL A 206 2.92 -18.69 -7.53
C VAL A 206 2.63 -19.75 -8.58
N LYS A 207 2.62 -19.36 -9.86
CA LYS A 207 2.57 -20.29 -11.00
C LYS A 207 3.80 -20.11 -11.86
N GLU A 208 4.28 -21.17 -12.48
CA GLU A 208 5.49 -21.10 -13.31
C GLU A 208 5.21 -21.59 -14.72
N PHE A 209 5.87 -20.98 -15.70
CA PHE A 209 5.89 -21.45 -17.08
C PHE A 209 7.21 -21.12 -17.78
N SER A 210 7.49 -21.88 -18.83
CA SER A 210 8.72 -21.77 -19.61
C SER A 210 8.39 -21.43 -21.05
N VAL A 211 9.20 -20.55 -21.63
CA VAL A 211 9.19 -20.22 -23.05
C VAL A 211 10.44 -20.83 -23.68
N PRO A 212 10.30 -21.84 -24.54
CA PRO A 212 11.45 -22.46 -25.17
C PRO A 212 12.13 -21.51 -26.15
N ILE A 213 13.46 -21.50 -26.14
CA ILE A 213 14.27 -20.71 -27.08
C ILE A 213 15.15 -21.66 -27.88
N PRO A 214 15.05 -21.67 -29.23
CA PRO A 214 15.83 -22.59 -30.05
C PRO A 214 17.33 -22.50 -29.78
N ASN A 215 17.94 -23.63 -29.43
CA ASN A 215 19.38 -23.78 -29.14
C ASN A 215 19.91 -22.95 -27.95
N GLU A 216 19.03 -22.41 -27.11
CA GLU A 216 19.40 -21.64 -25.93
C GLU A 216 18.66 -22.18 -24.69
N ALA A 217 19.03 -21.73 -23.49
CA ALA A 217 18.24 -22.02 -22.31
C ALA A 217 16.87 -21.32 -22.41
N ASP A 218 15.85 -21.96 -21.84
CA ASP A 218 14.49 -21.41 -21.80
C ASP A 218 14.43 -20.10 -21.01
N LEU A 219 13.46 -19.26 -21.36
CA LEU A 219 13.04 -18.13 -20.55
C LEU A 219 11.96 -18.61 -19.58
N ASN A 220 12.23 -18.55 -18.28
CA ASN A 220 11.34 -19.07 -17.25
C ASN A 220 10.69 -17.91 -16.48
N PHE A 221 9.39 -18.05 -16.22
CA PHE A 221 8.58 -17.09 -15.50
C PHE A 221 7.99 -17.73 -14.25
N SER A 222 8.02 -16.98 -13.15
CA SER A 222 7.17 -17.20 -11.98
C SER A 222 6.16 -16.05 -11.90
N VAL A 223 4.88 -16.36 -11.77
CA VAL A 223 3.75 -15.44 -11.82
C VAL A 223 3.08 -15.40 -10.46
N ALA A 224 2.89 -14.22 -9.89
CA ALA A 224 2.09 -14.04 -8.68
C ALA A 224 1.33 -12.71 -8.70
N TYR A 225 0.15 -12.66 -8.12
CA TYR A 225 -0.55 -11.40 -7.89
C TYR A 225 0.18 -10.58 -6.82
N MET A 226 0.40 -9.29 -7.09
CA MET A 226 1.10 -8.37 -6.18
C MET A 226 0.43 -7.00 -6.05
N GLY A 227 -0.79 -6.82 -6.56
CA GLY A 227 -1.47 -5.52 -6.60
C GLY A 227 -1.92 -4.94 -5.25
N HIS A 228 -1.69 -5.66 -4.13
CA HIS A 228 -1.87 -5.12 -2.79
C HIS A 228 -0.50 -4.74 -2.20
N TYR A 229 -0.35 -3.52 -1.69
CA TYR A 229 0.97 -3.00 -1.34
C TYR A 229 1.76 -3.90 -0.36
N ARG A 230 1.16 -4.33 0.76
CA ARG A 230 1.85 -5.24 1.71
C ARG A 230 2.16 -6.61 1.12
N LEU A 231 1.37 -7.06 0.15
CA LEU A 231 1.62 -8.33 -0.54
C LEU A 231 2.82 -8.20 -1.46
N GLY A 232 2.89 -7.10 -2.21
CA GLY A 232 4.04 -6.80 -3.04
C GLY A 232 5.31 -6.59 -2.22
N GLU A 233 5.25 -5.86 -1.11
CA GLU A 233 6.39 -5.72 -0.18
C GLU A 233 6.83 -7.07 0.41
N LEU A 234 5.89 -7.96 0.75
CA LEU A 234 6.21 -9.33 1.17
C LEU A 234 6.92 -10.11 0.06
N LEU A 235 6.47 -9.96 -1.19
CA LEU A 235 6.99 -10.71 -2.33
C LEU A 235 8.38 -10.23 -2.78
N ILE A 236 8.59 -8.93 -2.95
CA ILE A 236 9.82 -8.38 -3.56
C ILE A 236 10.61 -7.45 -2.64
N GLY A 237 10.09 -7.15 -1.44
CA GLY A 237 10.69 -6.20 -0.50
C GLY A 237 10.14 -4.79 -0.65
N GLY A 238 10.19 -4.03 0.45
CA GLY A 238 9.64 -2.67 0.54
C GLY A 238 10.18 -1.71 -0.52
N SER A 239 11.51 -1.67 -0.67
CA SER A 239 12.19 -0.75 -1.60
C SER A 239 11.89 -1.08 -3.06
N ASP A 240 11.96 -2.37 -3.46
CA ASP A 240 11.70 -2.78 -4.84
C ASP A 240 10.22 -2.53 -5.20
N TYR A 241 9.27 -2.83 -4.27
CA TYR A 241 7.84 -2.55 -4.49
C TYR A 241 7.54 -1.05 -4.60
N SER A 242 8.04 -0.25 -3.65
CA SER A 242 7.88 1.20 -3.64
C SER A 242 8.39 1.82 -4.96
N ASN A 243 9.54 1.37 -5.47
CA ASN A 243 10.07 1.82 -6.77
C ASN A 243 9.18 1.41 -7.96
N SER A 244 8.70 0.18 -8.02
CA SER A 244 7.80 -0.27 -9.10
C SER A 244 6.48 0.49 -9.10
N ASP A 245 5.87 0.66 -7.92
CA ASP A 245 4.62 1.38 -7.73
C ASP A 245 4.75 2.85 -8.14
N ARG A 246 5.86 3.49 -7.79
CA ARG A 246 6.20 4.86 -8.20
C ARG A 246 6.31 4.99 -9.72
N THR A 247 7.14 4.16 -10.36
CA THR A 247 7.33 4.19 -11.83
C THR A 247 6.02 3.91 -12.55
N ALA A 248 5.21 2.99 -12.03
CA ALA A 248 3.93 2.68 -12.63
C ALA A 248 2.91 3.81 -12.50
N SER A 249 2.87 4.51 -11.36
CA SER A 249 1.97 5.64 -11.12
C SER A 249 2.17 6.79 -12.11
N GLU A 250 3.34 6.88 -12.75
CA GLU A 250 3.59 7.85 -13.82
C GLU A 250 2.91 7.48 -15.14
N MET A 251 2.69 6.19 -15.39
CA MET A 251 2.34 5.63 -16.70
C MET A 251 0.94 5.02 -16.75
N ILE A 252 0.41 4.55 -15.62
CA ILE A 252 -0.73 3.63 -15.55
C ILE A 252 -1.71 4.15 -14.52
N GLU A 253 -2.94 4.41 -14.97
CA GLU A 253 -4.04 4.94 -14.14
C GLU A 253 -4.86 3.82 -13.50
N ASP A 254 -4.82 2.62 -14.07
CA ASP A 254 -5.73 1.53 -13.74
C ASP A 254 -5.11 0.13 -13.87
N GLY A 255 -5.79 -0.84 -13.26
CA GLY A 255 -5.44 -2.26 -13.36
C GLY A 255 -4.65 -2.79 -12.17
N HIS A 256 -4.60 -4.12 -12.10
CA HIS A 256 -3.97 -4.85 -11.03
C HIS A 256 -2.56 -5.29 -11.42
N MET A 257 -1.66 -5.36 -10.42
CA MET A 257 -0.26 -5.68 -10.65
C MET A 257 0.02 -7.18 -10.48
N LEU A 258 0.72 -7.76 -11.45
CA LEU A 258 1.31 -9.09 -11.40
C LEU A 258 2.82 -9.00 -11.28
N LEU A 259 3.38 -9.81 -10.40
CA LEU A 259 4.80 -10.12 -10.33
C LEU A 259 5.14 -11.15 -11.41
N LEU A 260 6.15 -10.85 -12.22
CA LEU A 260 6.81 -11.80 -13.11
C LEU A 260 8.28 -11.92 -12.68
N GLY A 261 8.61 -12.98 -11.96
CA GLY A 261 9.99 -13.36 -11.65
C GLY A 261 10.63 -14.08 -12.84
N LEU A 262 11.84 -13.69 -13.23
CA LEU A 262 12.48 -14.22 -14.44
C LEU A 262 13.77 -15.00 -14.15
N ASN A 263 13.90 -16.14 -14.81
CA ASN A 263 15.07 -17.02 -14.76
C ASN A 263 15.46 -17.51 -16.16
N GLY A 264 16.56 -18.28 -16.22
CA GLY A 264 17.08 -18.80 -17.48
C GLY A 264 17.64 -17.69 -18.35
N ASN A 265 17.18 -17.60 -19.59
CA ASN A 265 17.67 -16.67 -20.60
C ASN A 265 16.93 -15.32 -20.60
N THR A 266 17.04 -14.62 -19.48
CA THR A 266 16.34 -13.36 -19.23
C THR A 266 16.68 -12.20 -20.18
N PRO A 267 17.87 -12.10 -20.82
CA PRO A 267 18.13 -11.09 -21.87
C PRO A 267 17.22 -11.20 -23.09
N ARG A 268 16.54 -12.33 -23.28
CA ARG A 268 15.57 -12.54 -24.37
C ARG A 268 14.16 -12.03 -24.07
N LEU A 269 13.91 -11.54 -22.85
CA LEU A 269 12.63 -10.94 -22.47
C LEU A 269 12.32 -9.74 -23.38
N GLN A 270 11.15 -9.75 -24.00
CA GLN A 270 10.60 -8.60 -24.71
C GLN A 270 9.25 -8.25 -24.09
N GLN A 271 9.16 -7.08 -23.45
CA GLN A 271 7.96 -6.67 -22.70
C GLN A 271 6.69 -6.66 -23.58
N MET A 272 6.80 -6.25 -24.84
CA MET A 272 5.68 -6.20 -25.80
C MET A 272 5.17 -7.58 -26.25
N ARG A 273 5.85 -8.68 -25.84
CA ARG A 273 5.39 -10.05 -26.06
C ARG A 273 4.55 -10.57 -24.89
N LEU A 274 4.49 -9.86 -23.77
CA LEU A 274 3.62 -10.23 -22.65
C LEU A 274 2.16 -9.91 -22.97
N GLY A 275 1.25 -10.69 -22.42
CA GLY A 275 -0.18 -10.47 -22.52
C GLY A 275 -0.93 -11.20 -21.42
N THR A 276 -2.20 -10.84 -21.28
CA THR A 276 -3.16 -11.60 -20.47
C THR A 276 -4.35 -11.99 -21.33
N MET A 277 -5.03 -13.07 -20.97
CA MET A 277 -6.22 -13.53 -21.68
C MET A 277 -7.28 -14.00 -20.68
N GLN A 278 -8.52 -13.55 -20.85
CA GLN A 278 -9.66 -13.96 -20.02
C GLN A 278 -10.87 -14.13 -20.93
N ASP A 279 -11.64 -15.21 -20.71
CA ASP A 279 -12.84 -15.52 -21.51
C ASP A 279 -12.61 -15.48 -23.04
N HIS A 280 -11.45 -15.97 -23.49
CA HIS A 280 -10.98 -15.94 -24.89
C HIS A 280 -10.68 -14.55 -25.47
N VAL A 281 -10.76 -13.50 -24.65
CA VAL A 281 -10.37 -12.15 -25.03
C VAL A 281 -8.90 -11.93 -24.69
N LEU A 282 -8.11 -11.61 -25.72
CA LEU A 282 -6.69 -11.30 -25.59
C LEU A 282 -6.48 -9.82 -25.25
N TYR A 283 -5.74 -9.58 -24.17
CA TYR A 283 -5.28 -8.27 -23.73
C TYR A 283 -3.75 -8.23 -23.84
N PRO A 284 -3.20 -7.84 -25.01
CA PRO A 284 -1.76 -7.78 -25.20
C PRO A 284 -1.18 -6.62 -24.40
N ASN A 285 0.05 -6.76 -23.90
CA ASN A 285 0.75 -5.65 -23.28
C ASN A 285 1.03 -4.55 -24.33
N ARG A 286 0.35 -3.42 -24.18
CA ARG A 286 0.52 -2.22 -25.01
C ARG A 286 0.80 -1.03 -24.10
N GLY A 287 1.76 -0.18 -24.48
CA GLY A 287 2.00 1.11 -23.79
C GLY A 287 2.75 0.99 -22.47
N GLU A 288 3.87 0.25 -22.44
CA GLU A 288 4.82 0.26 -21.29
C GLU A 288 4.21 -0.14 -19.94
N ARG A 289 3.18 -1.01 -19.93
CA ARG A 289 2.55 -1.53 -18.69
C ARG A 289 3.40 -2.56 -17.93
N VAL A 290 4.71 -2.55 -18.14
CA VAL A 290 5.68 -3.44 -17.49
C VAL A 290 6.83 -2.63 -16.95
N VAL A 291 6.97 -2.60 -15.63
CA VAL A 291 8.03 -1.88 -14.93
C VAL A 291 9.02 -2.84 -14.30
N PHE A 292 10.26 -2.39 -14.13
CA PHE A 292 11.24 -3.16 -13.39
C PHE A 292 10.82 -3.29 -11.91
N ALA A 293 10.92 -4.50 -11.36
CA ALA A 293 10.51 -4.84 -10.00
C ALA A 293 11.64 -5.41 -9.14
N GLY A 294 12.86 -4.96 -9.44
CA GLY A 294 14.02 -5.27 -8.63
C GLY A 294 14.80 -6.48 -9.11
N THR A 295 15.92 -6.72 -8.44
CA THR A 295 16.86 -7.80 -8.78
C THR A 295 16.55 -9.10 -8.03
N ALA A 296 15.35 -9.21 -7.45
CA ALA A 296 14.92 -10.37 -6.67
C ALA A 296 15.92 -10.74 -5.56
N LYS A 297 16.43 -9.74 -4.84
CA LYS A 297 17.38 -9.91 -3.72
C LYS A 297 16.72 -9.78 -2.34
N ALA A 298 15.47 -9.32 -2.30
CA ALA A 298 14.69 -9.11 -1.08
C ALA A 298 13.29 -9.73 -1.24
N GLY A 299 12.55 -9.80 -0.13
CA GLY A 299 11.23 -10.42 -0.10
C GLY A 299 11.26 -11.93 -0.30
N LYS A 300 10.09 -12.53 -0.51
CA LYS A 300 9.92 -13.97 -0.72
C LYS A 300 10.49 -14.47 -2.06
N ILE A 301 10.63 -13.60 -3.06
CA ILE A 301 11.24 -13.95 -4.35
C ILE A 301 12.77 -14.15 -4.27
N ALA A 302 13.40 -13.76 -3.15
CA ALA A 302 14.85 -13.79 -3.01
C ALA A 302 15.42 -15.18 -3.29
N GLY A 303 16.34 -15.27 -4.26
CA GLY A 303 16.95 -16.54 -4.68
C GLY A 303 16.09 -17.41 -5.61
N HIS A 304 14.88 -16.97 -5.94
CA HIS A 304 13.95 -17.66 -6.83
C HIS A 304 13.80 -16.99 -8.19
N ALA A 305 14.43 -15.83 -8.43
CA ALA A 305 14.52 -15.17 -9.73
C ALA A 305 15.86 -14.43 -9.90
N LYS A 306 16.28 -14.18 -11.15
CA LYS A 306 17.43 -13.29 -11.46
C LYS A 306 17.05 -11.82 -11.37
N PHE A 307 15.83 -11.48 -11.79
CA PHE A 307 15.19 -10.20 -11.59
C PHE A 307 13.68 -10.36 -11.72
N ALA A 308 12.93 -9.33 -11.35
CA ALA A 308 11.48 -9.30 -11.48
C ALA A 308 11.03 -8.10 -12.31
N VAL A 309 9.88 -8.25 -12.95
CA VAL A 309 9.12 -7.13 -13.50
C VAL A 309 7.70 -7.17 -12.94
N ALA A 310 7.10 -6.01 -12.78
CA ALA A 310 5.70 -5.86 -12.44
C ALA A 310 4.94 -5.56 -13.73
N MET A 311 3.99 -6.44 -14.08
CA MET A 311 3.09 -6.27 -15.22
C MET A 311 1.73 -5.80 -14.73
N PHE A 312 1.24 -4.69 -15.26
CA PHE A 312 -0.09 -4.20 -14.98
C PHE A 312 -1.06 -4.81 -15.97
N MET A 313 -2.04 -5.54 -15.42
CA MET A 313 -3.11 -6.12 -16.22
C MET A 313 -4.01 -5.03 -16.76
N HIS A 314 -4.65 -5.34 -17.89
CA HIS A 314 -5.70 -4.49 -18.43
C HIS A 314 -6.84 -4.35 -17.39
N PRO A 315 -7.46 -3.16 -17.22
CA PRO A 315 -8.52 -2.92 -16.24
C PRO A 315 -9.73 -3.86 -16.36
N ASP A 316 -10.02 -4.32 -17.59
CA ASP A 316 -11.14 -5.24 -17.86
C ASP A 316 -10.92 -6.67 -17.35
N ILE A 317 -9.71 -7.02 -16.89
CA ILE A 317 -9.45 -8.34 -16.30
C ILE A 317 -10.10 -8.42 -14.92
N ASP A 318 -11.07 -9.32 -14.78
CA ASP A 318 -11.70 -9.66 -13.51
C ASP A 318 -10.81 -10.64 -12.74
N ILE A 319 -10.09 -10.13 -11.74
CA ILE A 319 -9.15 -10.92 -10.93
C ILE A 319 -9.83 -11.99 -10.05
N THR A 320 -11.16 -11.94 -9.92
CA THR A 320 -11.91 -12.95 -9.18
C THR A 320 -12.12 -14.24 -9.99
N LYS A 321 -11.88 -14.18 -11.30
CA LYS A 321 -11.98 -15.32 -12.23
C LYS A 321 -10.61 -15.74 -12.75
N PRO A 322 -10.50 -16.96 -13.34
CA PRO A 322 -9.26 -17.40 -13.94
C PRO A 322 -8.90 -16.52 -15.14
N PHE A 323 -7.62 -16.31 -15.36
CA PHE A 323 -7.07 -15.68 -16.55
C PHE A 323 -5.71 -16.30 -16.87
N SER A 324 -5.27 -16.22 -18.13
CA SER A 324 -3.97 -16.72 -18.55
C SER A 324 -2.96 -15.58 -18.62
N VAL A 325 -1.76 -15.82 -18.10
CA VAL A 325 -0.59 -14.98 -18.38
C VAL A 325 0.18 -15.64 -19.51
N ILE A 326 0.45 -14.89 -20.57
CA ILE A 326 1.00 -15.44 -21.81
C ILE A 326 2.19 -14.63 -22.31
N TYR A 327 3.04 -15.30 -23.07
CA TYR A 327 4.18 -14.74 -23.78
C TYR A 327 4.12 -15.17 -25.25
N ASP A 328 4.05 -14.18 -26.14
CA ASP A 328 3.99 -14.35 -27.58
C ASP A 328 5.27 -14.98 -28.13
N THR A 329 5.13 -16.16 -28.74
CA THR A 329 6.21 -16.88 -29.42
C THR A 329 6.10 -16.81 -30.94
N SER A 330 5.12 -16.09 -31.48
CA SER A 330 4.96 -15.87 -32.92
C SER A 330 6.21 -15.23 -33.54
N GLU A 331 6.45 -15.56 -34.81
CA GLU A 331 7.50 -14.94 -35.64
C GLU A 331 7.38 -13.40 -35.61
N ILE A 332 6.16 -12.91 -35.83
CA ILE A 332 5.85 -11.48 -35.79
C ILE A 332 5.39 -11.12 -34.39
N ARG A 333 6.19 -10.27 -33.73
CA ARG A 333 5.91 -9.75 -32.39
C ARG A 333 4.54 -9.07 -32.31
N GLY A 334 3.77 -9.45 -31.30
CA GLY A 334 2.46 -8.89 -30.97
C GLY A 334 1.30 -9.53 -31.73
N GLN A 335 1.51 -10.61 -32.48
CA GLN A 335 0.44 -11.33 -33.16
C GLN A 335 -0.25 -12.36 -32.27
N PHE A 336 0.46 -12.97 -31.32
CA PHE A 336 -0.09 -13.99 -30.42
C PHE A 336 -0.79 -15.14 -31.15
N SER A 337 -0.33 -15.49 -32.36
CA SER A 337 -0.78 -16.69 -33.07
C SER A 337 -0.22 -17.97 -32.44
N GLU A 338 0.93 -17.86 -31.79
CA GLU A 338 1.56 -18.88 -30.97
C GLU A 338 2.03 -18.23 -29.68
N TYR A 339 1.80 -18.90 -28.55
CA TYR A 339 2.20 -18.39 -27.25
C TYR A 339 2.44 -19.54 -26.27
N ALA A 340 3.30 -19.29 -25.30
CA ALA A 340 3.40 -20.08 -24.08
C ALA A 340 2.82 -19.29 -22.91
N GLY A 341 2.33 -19.97 -21.89
CA GLY A 341 1.71 -19.29 -20.76
C GLY A 341 1.21 -20.24 -19.69
N VAL A 342 0.54 -19.66 -18.70
CA VAL A 342 -0.04 -20.39 -17.58
C VAL A 342 -1.39 -19.82 -17.21
N GLU A 343 -2.33 -20.70 -16.88
CA GLU A 343 -3.58 -20.29 -16.24
C GLU A 343 -3.31 -19.90 -14.79
N TYR A 344 -3.82 -18.73 -14.40
CA TYR A 344 -3.65 -18.13 -13.09
C TYR A 344 -5.00 -17.73 -12.52
N GLN A 345 -5.20 -18.03 -11.25
CA GLN A 345 -6.35 -17.59 -10.47
C GLN A 345 -5.80 -16.99 -9.19
N VAL A 346 -6.18 -15.76 -8.87
CA VAL A 346 -5.78 -15.15 -7.60
C VAL A 346 -6.35 -16.01 -6.47
N PRO A 347 -5.52 -16.52 -5.55
CA PRO A 347 -5.98 -17.35 -4.43
C PRO A 347 -7.02 -16.63 -3.57
N LEU A 348 -7.95 -17.36 -2.96
CA LEU A 348 -9.04 -16.77 -2.17
C LEU A 348 -8.55 -15.94 -0.97
N ASP A 349 -7.48 -16.37 -0.30
CA ASP A 349 -6.87 -15.62 0.80
C ASP A 349 -6.22 -14.32 0.32
N VAL A 350 -5.62 -14.33 -0.88
CA VAL A 350 -5.12 -13.12 -1.54
C VAL A 350 -6.26 -12.21 -2.01
N LEU A 351 -7.33 -12.76 -2.59
CA LEU A 351 -8.52 -11.97 -2.95
C LEU A 351 -9.17 -11.34 -1.72
N SER A 352 -9.22 -12.06 -0.61
CA SER A 352 -9.74 -11.54 0.66
C SER A 352 -8.93 -10.34 1.16
N LEU A 353 -7.61 -10.41 1.03
CA LEU A 353 -6.70 -9.31 1.32
C LEU A 353 -6.92 -8.11 0.38
N VAL A 354 -7.13 -8.35 -0.92
CA VAL A 354 -7.29 -7.29 -1.92
C VAL A 354 -8.66 -6.61 -1.85
N MET A 355 -9.71 -7.38 -1.58
CA MET A 355 -11.10 -6.92 -1.65
C MET A 355 -11.66 -6.47 -0.28
N GLY A 356 -10.90 -6.64 0.81
CA GLY A 356 -11.37 -6.33 2.16
C GLY A 356 -12.49 -7.27 2.67
N ILE A 357 -12.73 -8.39 1.99
CA ILE A 357 -13.76 -9.36 2.37
C ILE A 357 -13.10 -10.46 3.20
N PRO A 358 -13.56 -10.76 4.44
CA PRO A 358 -12.98 -11.82 5.26
C PRO A 358 -12.98 -13.16 4.52
N SER A 359 -11.82 -13.82 4.46
CA SER A 359 -11.73 -15.15 3.87
C SER A 359 -12.61 -16.10 4.68
N GLN A 360 -13.72 -16.58 4.10
CA GLN A 360 -14.48 -17.68 4.69
C GLN A 360 -13.74 -19.00 4.46
N ARG A 361 -12.53 -19.15 5.03
CA ARG A 361 -12.08 -20.49 5.39
C ARG A 361 -12.92 -20.91 6.58
N ALA A 362 -14.07 -21.50 6.29
CA ALA A 362 -14.93 -22.09 7.30
C ALA A 362 -14.08 -23.06 8.14
N ASN A 363 -13.73 -22.65 9.36
CA ASN A 363 -13.04 -23.50 10.30
C ASN A 363 -13.96 -24.72 10.52
N PRO A 364 -13.55 -25.95 10.18
CA PRO A 364 -14.42 -27.13 10.26
C PRO A 364 -14.98 -27.33 11.66
N PHE A 365 -14.29 -26.83 12.69
CA PHE A 365 -14.79 -26.78 14.07
C PHE A 365 -15.99 -25.84 14.25
N ILE A 366 -16.00 -24.66 13.65
CA ILE A 366 -17.12 -23.69 13.77
C ILE A 366 -18.35 -24.23 13.04
N LYS A 367 -18.18 -24.86 11.88
CA LYS A 367 -19.27 -25.50 11.13
C LYS A 367 -19.89 -26.66 11.93
N THR A 368 -19.05 -27.46 12.58
CA THR A 368 -19.48 -28.56 13.47
C THR A 368 -20.19 -28.02 14.71
N LEU A 369 -19.67 -26.96 15.34
CA LEU A 369 -20.27 -26.33 16.51
C LEU A 369 -21.64 -25.71 16.20
N ILE A 370 -21.78 -25.02 15.07
CA ILE A 370 -23.07 -24.50 14.60
C ILE A 370 -24.07 -25.63 14.35
N TYR A 371 -23.62 -26.74 13.75
CA TYR A 371 -24.49 -27.90 13.50
C TYR A 371 -24.95 -28.57 14.81
N ILE A 372 -24.05 -28.68 15.80
CA ILE A 372 -24.36 -29.20 17.14
C ILE A 372 -25.36 -28.29 17.87
N ILE A 373 -25.18 -26.96 17.80
CA ILE A 373 -26.08 -25.98 18.40
C ILE A 373 -27.47 -26.08 17.74
N LEU A 374 -27.52 -26.18 16.41
CA LEU A 374 -28.79 -26.29 15.67
C LEU A 374 -29.54 -27.58 16.01
N ILE A 375 -28.83 -28.72 16.07
CA ILE A 375 -29.42 -30.01 16.49
C ILE A 375 -29.93 -29.93 17.93
N SER A 376 -29.16 -29.33 18.84
CA SER A 376 -29.56 -29.18 20.24
C SER A 376 -30.81 -28.31 20.39
N LEU A 377 -30.90 -27.22 19.62
CA LEU A 377 -32.06 -26.34 19.61
C LEU A 377 -33.31 -27.04 19.06
N ILE A 378 -33.16 -27.83 17.99
CA ILE A 378 -34.25 -28.66 17.44
C ILE A 378 -34.71 -29.69 18.47
N LEU A 379 -33.78 -30.36 19.17
CA LEU A 379 -34.13 -31.33 20.21
C LEU A 379 -34.89 -30.69 21.37
N ILE A 380 -34.46 -29.51 21.82
CA ILE A 380 -35.12 -28.73 22.88
C ILE A 380 -36.53 -28.32 22.45
N LEU A 381 -36.69 -27.81 21.22
CA LEU A 381 -38.01 -27.45 20.68
C LEU A 381 -38.93 -28.66 20.54
N LEU A 382 -38.40 -29.83 20.19
CA LEU A 382 -39.15 -31.08 20.15
C LEU A 382 -39.60 -31.50 21.55
N PHE A 383 -38.70 -31.41 22.54
CA PHE A 383 -38.99 -31.76 23.93
C PHE A 383 -40.04 -30.86 24.57
N LEU A 384 -39.96 -29.55 24.30
CA LEU A 384 -40.93 -28.56 24.78
C LEU A 384 -42.32 -28.75 24.14
N ASN A 385 -42.39 -29.28 22.91
CA ASN A 385 -43.64 -29.55 22.22
C ASN A 385 -44.19 -30.99 22.41
N LEU A 386 -43.44 -31.92 23.03
CA LEU A 386 -43.91 -33.27 23.36
C LEU A 386 -45.26 -33.31 24.10
N PRO A 387 -45.55 -32.42 25.07
CA PRO A 387 -46.85 -32.41 25.76
C PRO A 387 -48.01 -32.02 24.81
N ARG A 388 -47.78 -31.10 23.87
CA ARG A 388 -48.76 -30.69 22.86
C ARG A 388 -49.01 -31.78 21.82
N ILE A 389 -47.94 -32.46 21.38
CA ILE A 389 -48.03 -33.58 20.42
C ILE A 389 -48.73 -34.79 21.06
N LYS A 390 -48.48 -35.08 22.35
CA LYS A 390 -49.21 -36.12 23.09
C LYS A 390 -50.69 -35.77 23.24
N ALA A 391 -51.02 -34.52 23.54
CA ALA A 391 -52.40 -34.07 23.65
C ALA A 391 -53.19 -34.14 22.33
N SER A 392 -52.54 -33.97 21.17
CA SER A 392 -53.19 -34.16 19.86
C SER A 392 -53.36 -35.63 19.46
N LEU A 393 -52.63 -36.54 20.09
CA LEU A 393 -52.74 -38.00 19.88
C LEU A 393 -53.68 -38.68 20.88
N THR A 394 -54.06 -37.98 21.95
CA THR A 394 -55.05 -38.41 22.95
C THR A 394 -56.17 -37.37 23.05
N GLY A 395 -56.89 -37.15 21.95
CA GLY A 395 -58.22 -36.54 21.96
C GLY A 395 -59.29 -37.65 21.89
N PRO A 396 -60.50 -37.43 22.43
CA PRO A 396 -61.52 -38.46 22.65
C PRO A 396 -62.03 -39.16 21.38
#